data_AF-A0A7X7QC05-F1
#
_entry.id   AF-A0A7X7QC05-F1
#
_cell.length_a   1.000
_cell.length_b   1.000
_cell.length_c   1.000
_cell.angle_alpha   90.00
_cell.angle_beta   90.00
_cell.angle_gamma   90.00
#
_symmetry.space_group_name_H-M   'P 1'
#
loop_
_entity.id
_entity.type
_entity.pdbx_description
1 polymer ?
#
loop_
_entity_poly.entity_id
_entity_poly.type
_entity_poly.pdbx_seq_one_letter_code
_entity_poly.pdbx_strand_id
1 'polypeptide(L)'
;MEGEEGDEERLVPLSAIESYAYCPRQCALVHVEQSYADNLYTLRGIHVHERVHAGDEGESSGYPALRSLTVFSDRLGLIGQADLVELRPDGPYPVEYKAGRIHRTPAELQLCGQALCLEEMYAVPVPLGAIYRAAAHTRREVSLDASLRALCETTILAVRGLLRSGRMPPPTTEERRCRGCSVREACLPDIVRDAPRLRGMQSALFRPREPGAEEGP
;
A
#
# COMPACT_ATOMS: atom_id res chain seq x y z
N MET A 1 -0.70 32.23 -24.85
CA MET A 1 0.60 31.65 -24.44
C MET A 1 0.52 31.54 -22.93
N GLU A 2 -0.16 30.49 -22.48
CA GLU A 2 -0.32 30.17 -21.06
C GLU A 2 0.38 28.82 -20.89
N GLY A 3 1.30 28.76 -19.93
CA GLY A 3 2.23 27.68 -19.74
C GLY A 3 1.52 26.35 -19.51
N GLU A 4 1.91 25.35 -20.29
CA GLU A 4 1.77 23.95 -19.89
C GLU A 4 2.69 23.75 -18.68
N GLU A 5 2.11 23.91 -17.48
CA GLU A 5 2.69 23.43 -16.23
C GLU A 5 3.07 21.96 -16.44
N GLY A 6 4.37 21.68 -16.37
CA GLY A 6 4.91 20.34 -16.59
C GLY A 6 4.16 19.33 -15.71
N ASP A 7 3.80 18.20 -16.32
CA ASP A 7 3.26 17.00 -15.65
C ASP A 7 4.20 16.69 -14.47
N GLU A 8 3.84 17.18 -13.28
CA GLU A 8 4.59 16.91 -12.06
C GLU A 8 4.39 15.42 -11.81
N GLU A 9 5.36 14.61 -12.26
CA GLU A 9 5.26 13.17 -12.31
C GLU A 9 5.18 12.64 -10.88
N ARG A 10 3.96 12.56 -10.37
CA ARG A 10 3.72 12.26 -8.95
C ARG A 10 4.35 10.91 -8.62
N LEU A 11 5.35 10.96 -7.75
CA LEU A 11 6.02 9.76 -7.24
C LEU A 11 5.01 8.83 -6.59
N VAL A 12 5.16 7.54 -6.87
CA VAL A 12 4.32 6.48 -6.35
C VAL A 12 5.08 5.78 -5.21
N PRO A 13 4.58 5.86 -3.97
CA PRO A 13 5.15 5.09 -2.86
C PRO A 13 5.03 3.58 -3.11
N LEU A 14 6.07 2.80 -2.80
CA LEU A 14 6.03 1.34 -2.93
C LEU A 14 4.89 0.69 -2.13
N SER A 15 4.60 1.21 -0.93
CA SER A 15 3.47 0.76 -0.10
C SER A 15 2.10 1.05 -0.72
N ALA A 16 2.01 2.03 -1.65
CA ALA A 16 0.79 2.30 -2.38
C ALA A 16 0.45 1.21 -3.40
N ILE A 17 1.46 0.51 -3.93
CA ILE A 17 1.28 -0.65 -4.83
C ILE A 17 0.59 -1.79 -4.07
N GLU A 18 1.06 -2.13 -2.86
CA GLU A 18 0.44 -3.17 -2.02
C GLU A 18 -1.01 -2.80 -1.68
N SER A 19 -1.22 -1.58 -1.16
CA SER A 19 -2.54 -1.15 -0.72
C SER A 19 -3.55 -1.06 -1.87
N TYR A 20 -3.13 -0.63 -3.06
CA TYR A 20 -4.00 -0.59 -4.24
C TYR A 20 -4.39 -1.98 -4.73
N ALA A 21 -3.41 -2.89 -4.84
CA ALA A 21 -3.65 -4.28 -5.22
C ALA A 21 -4.59 -4.99 -4.23
N TYR A 22 -4.52 -4.63 -2.94
CA TYR A 22 -5.46 -5.09 -1.95
C TYR A 22 -6.86 -4.48 -2.14
N CYS A 23 -6.95 -3.15 -2.22
CA CYS A 23 -8.19 -2.41 -2.45
C CYS A 23 -7.89 -0.94 -2.85
N PRO A 24 -8.35 -0.45 -4.02
CA PRO A 24 -8.14 0.95 -4.43
C PRO A 24 -8.62 1.97 -3.40
N ARG A 25 -9.73 1.69 -2.70
CA ARG A 25 -10.22 2.57 -1.62
C ARG A 25 -9.29 2.58 -0.41
N GLN A 26 -8.65 1.45 -0.06
CA GLN A 26 -7.64 1.44 1.00
C GLN A 26 -6.45 2.31 0.60
N CYS A 27 -5.97 2.18 -0.64
CA CYS A 27 -4.89 3.01 -1.16
C CYS A 27 -5.22 4.50 -1.05
N ALA A 28 -6.42 4.91 -1.46
CA ALA A 28 -6.87 6.30 -1.34
C ALA A 28 -6.91 6.79 0.11
N LEU A 29 -7.47 6.01 1.03
CA LEU A 29 -7.53 6.39 2.45
C LEU A 29 -6.14 6.51 3.10
N VAL A 30 -5.19 5.66 2.71
CA VAL A 30 -3.83 5.68 3.26
C VAL A 30 -2.99 6.79 2.63
N HIS A 31 -3.03 6.95 1.31
CA HIS A 31 -2.08 7.78 0.55
C HIS A 31 -2.63 9.10 0.00
N VAL A 32 -3.96 9.25 -0.11
CA VAL A 32 -4.59 10.52 -0.53
C VAL A 32 -5.07 11.29 0.70
N GLU A 33 -5.90 10.66 1.52
CA GLU A 33 -6.49 11.31 2.70
C GLU A 33 -5.54 11.35 3.91
N GLN A 34 -4.38 10.69 3.81
CA GLN A 34 -3.41 10.51 4.90
C GLN A 34 -4.07 10.07 6.22
N SER A 35 -5.19 9.34 6.17
CA SER A 35 -5.98 8.95 7.35
C SER A 35 -5.26 7.96 8.27
N TYR A 36 -3.98 7.69 7.99
CA TYR A 36 -3.12 6.74 8.66
C TYR A 36 -1.82 7.38 9.18
N ALA A 37 -1.73 8.72 9.20
CA ALA A 37 -0.48 9.43 9.48
C ALA A 37 0.20 9.06 10.81
N ASP A 38 -0.49 8.58 11.86
CA ASP A 38 0.19 8.44 13.17
C ASP A 38 0.07 7.11 13.94
N ASN A 39 -0.98 6.29 13.79
CA ASN A 39 -1.29 5.29 14.84
C ASN A 39 -0.85 3.83 14.62
N LEU A 40 -0.55 3.36 13.40
CA LEU A 40 -0.32 1.91 13.17
C LEU A 40 0.99 1.55 12.48
N TYR A 41 1.57 2.42 11.64
CA TYR A 41 2.95 2.21 11.13
C TYR A 41 3.97 2.35 12.28
N THR A 42 3.71 3.26 13.21
CA THR A 42 4.56 3.54 14.37
C THR A 42 4.52 2.42 15.42
N LEU A 43 3.45 1.63 15.56
CA LEU A 43 3.38 0.62 16.63
C LEU A 43 3.67 -0.81 16.16
N ARG A 44 3.32 -1.17 14.91
CA ARG A 44 3.60 -2.50 14.35
C ARG A 44 4.83 -2.55 13.45
N GLY A 45 5.13 -1.45 12.74
CA GLY A 45 6.35 -1.32 11.96
C GLY A 45 7.56 -1.19 12.88
N ILE A 46 7.50 -0.32 13.90
CA ILE A 46 8.64 -0.08 14.81
C ILE A 46 9.07 -1.35 15.56
N HIS A 47 8.14 -2.21 16.01
CA HIS A 47 8.54 -3.43 16.73
C HIS A 47 9.19 -4.50 15.82
N VAL A 48 9.01 -4.42 14.51
CA VAL A 48 9.65 -5.28 13.50
C VAL A 48 10.93 -4.62 12.99
N HIS A 49 10.92 -3.30 12.78
CA HIS A 49 12.10 -2.51 12.42
C HIS A 49 13.15 -2.52 13.53
N GLU A 50 12.78 -2.40 14.81
CA GLU A 50 13.70 -2.51 15.96
C GLU A 50 14.38 -3.88 16.03
N ARG A 51 13.68 -4.96 15.67
CA ARG A 51 14.26 -6.32 15.54
C ARG A 51 15.09 -6.53 14.28
N VAL A 52 14.80 -5.80 13.20
CA VAL A 52 15.67 -5.73 12.03
C VAL A 52 16.95 -4.97 12.40
N HIS A 53 16.91 -3.97 13.28
CA HIS A 53 18.08 -3.21 13.72
C HIS A 53 18.96 -3.93 14.76
N ALA A 54 18.36 -4.70 15.67
CA ALA A 54 19.10 -5.57 16.58
C ALA A 54 19.40 -6.89 15.86
N GLY A 55 20.63 -7.09 15.40
CA GLY A 55 21.03 -8.29 14.66
C GLY A 55 20.70 -9.57 15.42
N ASP A 56 19.51 -10.14 15.18
CA ASP A 56 19.20 -11.49 15.59
C ASP A 56 19.99 -12.42 14.66
N GLU A 57 20.93 -13.12 15.27
CA GLU A 57 21.94 -14.03 14.70
C GLU A 57 21.34 -15.24 13.96
N GLY A 58 20.03 -15.26 13.69
CA GLY A 58 19.29 -16.34 13.02
C GLY A 58 18.96 -16.14 11.54
N GLU A 59 19.21 -14.96 10.95
CA GLU A 59 18.65 -14.59 9.63
C GLU A 59 19.68 -14.19 8.56
N SER A 60 20.98 -14.27 8.84
CA SER A 60 21.98 -14.06 7.80
C SER A 60 22.02 -15.29 6.90
N SER A 61 21.58 -15.15 5.65
CA SER A 61 21.88 -16.09 4.56
C SER A 61 23.38 -16.19 4.24
N GLY A 62 24.25 -15.61 5.07
CA GLY A 62 25.69 -15.53 4.91
C GLY A 62 26.15 -14.33 4.09
N TYR A 63 25.22 -13.55 3.54
CA TYR A 63 25.53 -12.40 2.70
C TYR A 63 25.52 -11.08 3.48
N PRO A 64 26.38 -10.11 3.13
CA PRO A 64 26.22 -8.73 3.57
C PRO A 64 24.82 -8.21 3.24
N ALA A 65 24.21 -7.42 4.11
CA ALA A 65 22.87 -6.91 3.87
C ALA A 65 22.71 -5.45 4.28
N LEU A 66 21.94 -4.71 3.47
CA LEU A 66 21.49 -3.36 3.76
C LEU A 66 20.12 -3.44 4.39
N ARG A 67 19.87 -2.66 5.44
CA ARG A 67 18.60 -2.62 6.16
C ARG A 67 17.97 -1.25 5.98
N SER A 68 16.65 -1.21 5.83
CA SER A 68 15.90 0.04 5.66
C SER A 68 16.46 0.90 4.51
N LEU A 69 16.84 0.26 3.41
CA LEU A 69 17.42 0.94 2.25
C LEU A 69 16.32 1.75 1.56
N THR A 70 16.54 3.05 1.40
CA THR A 70 15.68 3.86 0.52
C THR A 70 15.95 3.46 -0.93
N VAL A 71 14.90 3.11 -1.65
CA VAL A 71 14.96 2.68 -3.06
C VAL A 71 14.05 3.56 -3.91
N PHE A 72 14.46 3.79 -5.16
CA PHE A 72 13.73 4.63 -6.10
C PHE A 72 13.94 4.14 -7.54
N SER A 73 13.03 4.54 -8.42
CA SER A 73 13.15 4.40 -9.87
C SER A 73 12.63 5.68 -10.48
N ASP A 74 13.49 6.42 -11.16
CA ASP A 74 13.11 7.64 -11.87
C ASP A 74 12.27 7.27 -13.08
N ARG A 75 12.68 6.21 -13.81
CA ARG A 75 11.95 5.72 -14.99
C ARG A 75 10.49 5.35 -14.69
N LEU A 76 10.23 4.77 -13.52
CA LEU A 76 8.88 4.36 -13.11
C LEU A 76 8.24 5.33 -12.13
N GLY A 77 8.92 6.42 -11.73
CA GLY A 77 8.46 7.35 -10.71
C GLY A 77 8.11 6.67 -9.39
N LEU A 78 8.97 5.77 -8.90
CA LEU A 78 8.79 5.02 -7.64
C LEU A 78 9.70 5.54 -6.54
N ILE A 79 9.21 5.48 -5.30
CA ILE A 79 10.00 5.74 -4.10
C ILE A 79 9.52 4.87 -2.95
N GLY A 80 10.42 4.45 -2.06
CA GLY A 80 10.05 3.82 -0.81
C GLY A 80 11.25 3.19 -0.11
N GLN A 81 10.97 2.23 0.76
CA GLN A 81 11.97 1.55 1.56
C GLN A 81 11.92 0.04 1.30
N ALA A 82 13.09 -0.59 1.23
CA ALA A 82 13.27 -2.03 1.31
C ALA A 82 13.75 -2.40 2.72
N ASP A 83 13.05 -3.32 3.39
CA ASP A 83 13.34 -3.69 4.78
C ASP A 83 14.74 -4.30 4.93
N LEU A 84 15.07 -5.22 4.03
CA LEU A 84 16.36 -5.89 3.95
C LEU A 84 16.70 -6.14 2.47
N VAL A 85 17.93 -5.85 2.09
CA VAL A 85 18.48 -6.17 0.77
C VAL A 85 19.78 -6.93 0.99
N GLU A 86 19.79 -8.21 0.67
CA GLU A 86 21.00 -9.04 0.70
C GLU A 86 21.84 -8.74 -0.55
N LEU A 87 23.12 -8.46 -0.36
CA LEU A 87 24.09 -8.23 -1.43
C LEU A 87 24.71 -9.57 -1.81
N ARG A 88 24.08 -10.27 -2.76
CA ARG A 88 24.54 -11.57 -3.26
C ARG A 88 25.51 -11.38 -4.43
N PRO A 89 26.34 -12.40 -4.75
CA PRO A 89 27.23 -12.35 -5.92
C PRO A 89 26.49 -12.05 -7.23
N ASP A 90 25.25 -12.53 -7.36
CA ASP A 90 24.42 -12.38 -8.56
C ASP A 90 23.65 -11.04 -8.62
N GLY A 91 23.71 -10.23 -7.55
CA GLY A 91 23.01 -8.95 -7.46
C GLY A 91 22.27 -8.73 -6.13
N PRO A 92 21.61 -7.56 -5.98
CA PRO A 92 20.82 -7.25 -4.79
C PRO A 92 19.58 -8.15 -4.74
N TYR A 93 19.29 -8.73 -3.58
CA TYR A 93 18.15 -9.60 -3.34
C TYR A 93 17.26 -8.99 -2.25
N PRO A 94 16.08 -8.43 -2.61
CA PRO A 94 15.18 -7.84 -1.63
C PRO A 94 14.45 -8.90 -0.80
N VAL A 95 14.30 -8.61 0.49
CA VAL A 95 13.52 -9.41 1.44
C VAL A 95 12.52 -8.48 2.15
N GLU A 96 11.24 -8.64 1.82
CA GLU A 96 10.13 -7.87 2.39
C GLU A 96 9.63 -8.56 3.68
N TYR A 97 9.63 -7.83 4.80
CA TYR A 97 9.20 -8.37 6.08
C TYR A 97 7.71 -8.10 6.30
N LYS A 98 6.96 -9.15 6.62
CA LYS A 98 5.53 -9.04 6.94
C LYS A 98 5.24 -9.67 8.30
N ALA A 99 4.81 -8.83 9.25
CA ALA A 99 4.45 -9.26 10.60
C ALA A 99 3.02 -9.80 10.73
N GLY A 100 2.12 -9.39 9.83
CA GLY A 100 0.69 -9.69 9.90
C GLY A 100 0.20 -10.69 8.86
N ARG A 101 -1.13 -10.65 8.64
CA ARG A 101 -1.77 -11.40 7.57
C ARG A 101 -1.24 -10.92 6.21
N ILE A 102 -0.72 -11.86 5.43
CA ILE A 102 -0.15 -11.59 4.11
C ILE A 102 -1.19 -11.89 3.04
N HIS A 103 -1.45 -10.91 2.18
CA HIS A 103 -2.14 -11.13 0.92
C HIS A 103 -1.10 -11.37 -0.16
N ARG A 104 -1.14 -12.56 -0.78
CA ARG A 104 -0.07 -13.04 -1.65
C ARG A 104 0.28 -12.05 -2.77
N THR A 105 -0.67 -11.76 -3.65
CA THR A 105 -0.43 -10.90 -4.81
C THR A 105 -0.05 -9.46 -4.43
N PRO A 106 -0.74 -8.78 -3.48
CA PRO A 106 -0.31 -7.46 -3.03
C PRO A 106 1.14 -7.40 -2.52
N ALA A 107 1.55 -8.36 -1.69
CA ALA A 107 2.91 -8.40 -1.16
C ALA A 107 3.95 -8.72 -2.25
N GLU A 108 3.62 -9.61 -3.18
CA GLU A 108 4.47 -9.91 -4.35
C GLU A 108 4.65 -8.68 -5.26
N LEU A 109 3.61 -7.86 -5.44
CA LEU A 109 3.70 -6.65 -6.25
C LEU A 109 4.56 -5.55 -5.62
N GLN A 110 4.51 -5.38 -4.30
CA GLN A 110 5.40 -4.45 -3.60
C GLN A 110 6.86 -4.91 -3.67
N LEU A 111 7.12 -6.20 -3.44
CA LEU A 111 8.45 -6.79 -3.60
C LEU A 111 8.96 -6.61 -5.04
N CYS A 112 8.09 -6.79 -6.03
CA CYS A 112 8.43 -6.56 -7.43
C CYS A 112 8.77 -5.08 -7.69
N GLY A 113 8.03 -4.14 -7.10
CA GLY A 113 8.36 -2.70 -7.16
C GLY A 113 9.73 -2.39 -6.55
N GLN A 114 10.06 -2.98 -5.39
CA GLN A 114 11.39 -2.84 -4.79
C GLN A 114 12.49 -3.38 -5.70
N ALA A 115 12.28 -4.55 -6.30
CA ALA A 115 13.23 -5.13 -7.23
C ALA A 115 13.46 -4.26 -8.47
N LEU A 116 12.40 -3.69 -9.05
CA LEU A 116 12.52 -2.76 -10.18
C LEU A 116 13.35 -1.52 -9.82
N CYS A 117 13.16 -0.97 -8.61
CA CYS A 117 14.01 0.12 -8.11
C CYS A 117 15.48 -0.33 -7.97
N LEU A 118 15.73 -1.49 -7.38
CA LEU A 118 17.08 -2.03 -7.20
C LEU A 118 17.77 -2.29 -8.54
N GLU A 119 17.04 -2.79 -9.55
CA GLU A 119 17.58 -2.99 -10.90
C GLU A 119 18.09 -1.70 -11.51
N GLU A 120 17.34 -0.60 -11.35
CA GLU A 120 17.72 0.71 -11.85
C GLU A 120 18.90 1.30 -11.08
N MET A 121 18.86 1.22 -9.74
CA MET A 121 19.90 1.77 -8.87
C MET A 121 21.26 1.07 -9.04
N TYR A 122 21.25 -0.26 -9.24
CA TYR A 122 22.47 -1.07 -9.31
C TYR A 122 22.84 -1.47 -10.75
N ALA A 123 21.98 -1.21 -11.74
CA ALA A 123 22.15 -1.63 -13.12
C ALA A 123 22.38 -3.16 -13.28
N VAL A 124 21.76 -3.96 -12.41
CA VAL A 124 21.87 -5.43 -12.39
C VAL A 124 20.47 -6.04 -12.31
N PRO A 125 20.15 -7.11 -13.07
CA PRO A 125 18.85 -7.79 -12.97
C PRO A 125 18.56 -8.35 -11.57
N VAL A 126 17.31 -8.25 -11.13
CA VAL A 126 16.80 -8.79 -9.86
C VAL A 126 15.64 -9.75 -10.16
N PRO A 127 15.93 -11.00 -10.57
CA PRO A 127 14.90 -11.95 -10.98
C PRO A 127 14.17 -12.61 -9.80
N LEU A 128 14.71 -12.49 -8.58
CA LEU A 128 14.20 -13.14 -7.39
C LEU A 128 14.19 -12.18 -6.21
N GLY A 129 13.25 -12.40 -5.29
CA GLY A 129 13.23 -11.79 -3.97
C GLY A 129 12.53 -12.73 -2.99
N ALA A 130 12.38 -12.31 -1.74
CA ALA A 130 11.63 -13.10 -0.77
C ALA A 130 10.65 -12.26 0.04
N ILE A 131 9.58 -12.93 0.50
CA ILE A 131 8.72 -12.43 1.55
C ILE A 131 9.03 -13.23 2.81
N TYR A 132 9.38 -12.53 3.88
CA TYR A 132 9.62 -13.12 5.19
C TYR A 132 8.42 -12.90 6.10
N ARG A 133 7.89 -13.98 6.67
CA ARG A 133 6.77 -13.94 7.60
C ARG A 133 7.30 -14.01 9.03
N ALA A 134 7.39 -12.86 9.69
CA ALA A 134 7.99 -12.74 11.02
C ALA A 134 7.29 -13.64 12.06
N ALA A 135 5.95 -13.69 12.05
CA ALA A 135 5.20 -14.51 13.01
C ALA A 135 5.46 -16.02 12.92
N ALA A 136 5.90 -16.50 11.74
CA ALA A 136 6.17 -17.92 11.52
C ALA A 136 7.66 -18.22 11.32
N HIS A 137 8.52 -17.18 11.32
CA HIS A 137 9.94 -17.28 10.95
C HIS A 137 10.17 -18.06 9.65
N THR A 138 9.32 -17.84 8.64
CA THR A 138 9.41 -18.53 7.34
C THR A 138 9.68 -17.56 6.22
N ARG A 139 10.58 -17.96 5.31
CA ARG A 139 10.92 -17.23 4.09
C ARG A 139 10.31 -17.94 2.89
N ARG A 140 9.66 -17.18 2.02
CA ARG A 140 9.17 -17.68 0.73
C ARG A 140 9.81 -16.88 -0.39
N GLU A 141 10.55 -17.57 -1.25
CA GLU A 141 11.07 -16.99 -2.48
C GLU A 141 9.95 -16.70 -3.49
N VAL A 142 10.13 -15.63 -4.24
CA VAL A 142 9.21 -15.13 -5.26
C VAL A 142 10.01 -14.92 -6.53
N SER A 143 9.62 -15.60 -7.60
CA SER A 143 10.12 -15.31 -8.94
C SER A 143 9.48 -14.04 -9.47
N LEU A 144 10.31 -13.08 -9.85
CA LEU A 144 9.91 -11.79 -10.39
C LEU A 144 9.86 -11.89 -11.92
N ASP A 145 8.96 -12.75 -12.40
CA ASP A 145 8.80 -13.04 -13.83
C ASP A 145 8.14 -11.90 -14.61
N ALA A 146 8.10 -12.04 -15.93
CA ALA A 146 7.51 -11.04 -16.82
C ALA A 146 6.03 -10.76 -16.52
N SER A 147 5.27 -11.74 -16.02
CA SER A 147 3.84 -11.58 -15.71
C SER A 147 3.63 -10.73 -14.46
N LEU A 148 4.42 -10.97 -13.41
CA LEU A 148 4.36 -10.19 -12.18
C LEU A 148 4.85 -8.76 -12.42
N ARG A 149 5.90 -8.60 -13.24
CA ARG A 149 6.41 -7.28 -13.65
C ARG A 149 5.37 -6.47 -14.42
N ALA A 150 4.73 -7.07 -15.43
CA ALA A 150 3.68 -6.39 -16.19
C ALA A 150 2.49 -5.98 -15.30
N LEU A 151 2.11 -6.84 -14.35
CA LEU A 151 1.06 -6.51 -13.37
C LEU A 151 1.50 -5.39 -12.42
N CYS A 152 2.76 -5.39 -11.98
CA CYS A 152 3.33 -4.33 -11.15
C CYS A 152 3.30 -2.98 -11.88
N GLU A 153 3.83 -2.91 -13.10
CA GLU A 153 3.82 -1.69 -13.92
C GLU A 153 2.39 -1.18 -14.18
N THR A 154 1.45 -2.07 -14.50
CA THR A 154 0.03 -1.71 -14.65
C THR A 154 -0.55 -1.15 -13.35
N THR A 155 -0.20 -1.76 -12.21
CA THR A 155 -0.64 -1.31 -10.88
C THR A 155 -0.07 0.07 -10.55
N ILE A 156 1.20 0.33 -10.88
CA ILE A 156 1.87 1.62 -10.68
C ILE A 156 1.14 2.73 -11.44
N LEU A 157 0.78 2.49 -12.71
CA LEU A 157 0.01 3.45 -13.50
C LEU A 157 -1.37 3.73 -12.88
N ALA A 158 -2.05 2.68 -12.38
CA ALA A 158 -3.34 2.82 -11.75
C ALA A 158 -3.26 3.59 -10.41
N VAL A 159 -2.23 3.33 -9.61
CA VAL A 159 -1.93 4.08 -8.37
C VAL A 159 -1.66 5.54 -8.69
N ARG A 160 -0.80 5.83 -9.68
CA ARG A 160 -0.52 7.20 -10.11
C ARG A 160 -1.79 7.93 -10.54
N GLY A 161 -2.65 7.27 -11.31
CA GLY A 161 -3.97 7.80 -11.70
C GLY A 161 -4.85 8.13 -10.49
N LEU A 162 -4.91 7.22 -9.51
CA LEU A 162 -5.66 7.43 -8.27
C LEU A 162 -5.11 8.64 -7.49
N LEU A 163 -3.81 8.68 -7.25
CA LEU A 163 -3.13 9.75 -6.50
C LEU A 163 -3.29 11.12 -7.16
N ARG A 164 -3.20 11.19 -8.50
CA ARG A 164 -3.45 12.43 -9.25
C ARG A 164 -4.91 12.87 -9.18
N SER A 165 -5.84 11.93 -9.32
CA SER A 165 -7.27 12.27 -9.32
C SER A 165 -7.79 12.73 -7.96
N GLY A 166 -7.21 12.23 -6.87
CA GLY A 166 -7.72 12.40 -5.51
C GLY A 166 -9.13 11.83 -5.29
N ARG A 167 -9.72 11.14 -6.27
CA ARG A 167 -11.10 10.65 -6.20
C ARG A 167 -11.17 9.38 -5.39
N MET A 168 -11.92 9.43 -4.29
CA MET A 168 -12.13 8.28 -3.42
C MET A 168 -12.92 7.16 -4.13
N PRO A 169 -12.32 5.97 -4.35
CA PRO A 169 -13.03 4.84 -4.95
C PRO A 169 -14.14 4.30 -4.04
N PRO A 170 -15.18 3.66 -4.58
CA PRO A 170 -16.19 3.00 -3.77
C PRO A 170 -15.58 1.81 -3.01
N PRO A 171 -16.18 1.35 -1.89
CA PRO A 171 -15.75 0.14 -1.21
C PRO A 171 -15.76 -1.08 -2.15
N THR A 172 -14.72 -1.93 -2.09
CA THR A 172 -14.62 -3.14 -2.91
C THR A 172 -15.85 -4.04 -2.77
N THR A 173 -16.31 -4.70 -3.82
CA THR A 173 -17.42 -5.67 -3.75
C THR A 173 -17.05 -6.94 -2.96
N GLU A 174 -15.76 -7.21 -2.76
CA GLU A 174 -15.27 -8.33 -1.97
C GLU A 174 -15.31 -8.04 -0.46
N GLU A 175 -16.49 -8.14 0.15
CA GLU A 175 -16.70 -7.86 1.58
C GLU A 175 -15.78 -8.66 2.52
N ARG A 176 -15.35 -9.86 2.11
CA ARG A 176 -14.40 -10.67 2.89
C ARG A 176 -13.06 -9.97 3.11
N ARG A 177 -12.60 -9.14 2.15
CA ARG A 177 -11.41 -8.31 2.33
C ARG A 177 -11.64 -7.29 3.44
N CYS A 178 -12.80 -6.62 3.41
CA CYS A 178 -13.14 -5.55 4.36
C CYS A 178 -13.00 -5.98 5.83
N ARG A 179 -13.36 -7.21 6.19
CA ARG A 179 -13.30 -7.72 7.59
C ARG A 179 -11.91 -7.71 8.22
N GLY A 180 -10.86 -7.88 7.40
CA GLY A 180 -9.46 -7.88 7.86
C GLY A 180 -8.68 -6.65 7.44
N CYS A 181 -9.35 -5.62 6.93
CA CYS A 181 -8.72 -4.42 6.40
C CYS A 181 -8.27 -3.50 7.53
N SER A 182 -7.01 -3.05 7.49
CA SER A 182 -6.42 -2.15 8.49
C SER A 182 -7.12 -0.80 8.61
N VAL A 183 -7.80 -0.34 7.55
CA VAL A 183 -8.50 0.95 7.52
C VAL A 183 -10.02 0.79 7.56
N ARG A 184 -10.54 -0.38 7.98
CA ARG A 184 -12.00 -0.63 7.99
C ARG A 184 -12.75 0.41 8.81
N GLU A 185 -12.22 0.81 9.96
CA GLU A 185 -12.87 1.77 10.86
C GLU A 185 -12.93 3.18 10.28
N ALA A 186 -11.89 3.61 9.55
CA ALA A 186 -11.93 4.87 8.80
C ALA A 186 -12.80 4.77 7.53
N CYS A 187 -12.81 3.59 6.89
CA CYS A 187 -13.52 3.35 5.64
C CYS A 187 -15.04 3.24 5.82
N LEU A 188 -15.50 2.67 6.93
CA LEU A 188 -16.91 2.36 7.25
C LEU A 188 -17.68 1.78 6.06
N PRO A 189 -17.20 0.67 5.45
CA PRO A 189 -17.67 0.24 4.13
C PRO A 189 -19.16 -0.08 4.09
N ASP A 190 -19.73 -0.58 5.20
CA ASP A 190 -21.14 -0.97 5.26
C ASP A 190 -22.04 0.28 5.23
N ILE A 191 -21.65 1.34 5.96
CA ILE A 191 -22.35 2.64 5.94
C ILE A 191 -22.21 3.31 4.57
N VAL A 192 -21.00 3.29 3.99
CA VAL A 192 -20.74 3.93 2.71
C VAL A 192 -21.51 3.26 1.57
N ARG A 193 -21.67 1.93 1.61
CA ARG A 193 -22.53 1.20 0.66
C ARG A 193 -24.00 1.57 0.83
N ASP A 194 -24.47 1.70 2.07
CA ASP A 194 -25.87 1.99 2.40
C ASP A 194 -26.25 3.48 2.33
N ALA A 195 -25.29 4.38 2.06
CA ALA A 195 -25.49 5.82 2.03
C ALA A 195 -26.70 6.30 1.17
N PRO A 196 -27.03 5.70 0.00
CA PRO A 196 -28.25 6.04 -0.73
C PRO A 196 -29.54 5.75 0.06
N ARG A 197 -29.59 4.61 0.76
CA ARG A 197 -30.73 4.21 1.60
C ARG A 197 -30.87 5.12 2.81
N LEU A 198 -29.77 5.44 3.48
CA LEU A 198 -29.74 6.33 4.64
C LEU A 198 -30.19 7.75 4.29
N ARG A 199 -29.77 8.29 3.13
CA ARG A 199 -30.26 9.58 2.62
C ARG A 199 -31.77 9.61 2.45
N GLY A 200 -32.36 8.54 1.90
CA GLY A 200 -33.82 8.42 1.78
C GLY A 200 -34.55 8.39 3.12
N MET A 201 -33.97 7.77 4.15
CA MET A 201 -34.52 7.78 5.51
C MET A 201 -34.38 9.14 6.19
N GLN A 202 -33.25 9.83 6.02
CA GLN A 202 -33.01 11.16 6.60
C GLN A 202 -34.00 12.21 6.07
N SER A 203 -34.32 12.18 4.77
CA SER A 203 -35.37 13.06 4.20
C SER A 203 -36.76 12.80 4.79
N ALA A 204 -37.00 11.62 5.37
CA ALA A 204 -38.25 11.30 6.04
C ALA A 204 -38.26 11.67 7.55
N LEU A 205 -37.09 11.80 8.17
CA LEU A 205 -36.93 12.09 9.61
C LEU A 205 -36.90 13.58 9.93
N PHE A 206 -36.45 14.43 8.99
CA PHE A 206 -36.43 15.88 9.17
C PHE A 206 -37.44 16.53 8.24
N ARG A 207 -38.61 16.88 8.79
CA ARG A 207 -39.53 17.82 8.15
C ARG A 207 -39.31 19.20 8.79
N PRO A 208 -38.84 20.21 8.05
CA PRO A 208 -38.74 21.56 8.58
C PRO A 208 -40.12 21.98 9.10
N ARG A 209 -40.19 22.47 10.34
CA ARG A 209 -41.42 23.07 10.86
C ARG A 209 -41.70 24.32 10.02
N GLU A 210 -42.87 24.39 9.40
CA GLU A 210 -43.23 25.59 8.67
C GLU A 210 -43.33 26.78 9.64
N PRO A 211 -42.82 27.98 9.26
CA PRO A 211 -42.92 29.16 10.10
C PRO A 211 -44.41 29.46 10.37
N GLY A 212 -44.84 29.34 11.63
CA GLY A 212 -46.22 29.59 12.05
C GLY A 212 -47.06 28.36 12.38
N ALA A 213 -46.54 27.13 12.30
CA ALA A 213 -47.24 25.97 12.85
C ALA A 213 -47.40 26.15 14.37
N GLU A 214 -48.62 26.12 14.90
CA GLU A 214 -48.90 26.19 16.35
C GLU A 214 -48.48 24.89 17.06
N GLU A 215 -48.07 25.01 18.33
CA GLU A 215 -47.78 23.85 19.18
C GLU A 215 -49.08 23.09 19.46
N GLY A 216 -49.17 21.85 18.98
CA GLY A 216 -50.26 20.95 19.35
C GLY A 216 -50.22 20.62 20.85
N PRO A 217 -51.37 20.23 21.43
CA PRO A 217 -51.62 20.19 22.88
C PRO A 217 -50.74 19.21 23.66
#